data_AF-A0A919XIE2-F1
#
_entry.id   AF-A0A919XIE2-F1
#
_cell.length_a   1.000
_cell.length_b   1.000
_cell.length_c   1.000
_cell.angle_alpha   90.00
_cell.angle_beta   90.00
_cell.angle_gamma   90.00
#
_symmetry.space_group_name_H-M   'P 1'
#
loop_
_entity.id
_entity.type
_entity.pdbx_description
1 polymer ?
#
loop_
_entity_poly.entity_id
_entity_poly.type
_entity_poly.pdbx_seq_one_letter_code
_entity_poly.pdbx_strand_id
1 'polypeptide(L)'
;MTEYWDEFFLKLHHQQILKEQLDVAENDDDWMLVSIEEAMKGITEGSLVLPDKQEIPFQTHHLFDHQLTMFLPDSLIPELRAGRSTDPSKSFVVQDKRGGILFGLHQSGQQLAPEQVELYQQQIIEKTSRVQPAMKLVDQKKLHVQDADIGCYESLYLVSPSPYYQIAFVRSWQGRALIGSCQFKLEDAPLWVPLTYAMLCSATWSELS
;
A
#
# COMPACT_ATOMS: atom_id res chain seq x y z
N MET A 1 -6.14 -10.05 -36.85
CA MET A 1 -7.22 -9.34 -36.13
C MET A 1 -7.83 -10.17 -35.00
N THR A 2 -7.40 -11.43 -34.83
CA THR A 2 -7.82 -12.37 -33.77
C THR A 2 -6.96 -12.28 -32.50
N GLU A 3 -5.66 -11.98 -32.63
CA GLU A 3 -4.71 -11.90 -31.50
C GLU A 3 -5.09 -10.87 -30.41
N TYR A 4 -5.74 -9.76 -30.80
CA TYR A 4 -6.10 -8.68 -29.87
C TYR A 4 -7.29 -9.03 -28.96
N TRP A 5 -8.15 -9.96 -29.40
CA TRP A 5 -9.31 -10.40 -28.64
C TRP A 5 -8.93 -11.49 -27.64
N ASP A 6 -8.06 -12.42 -28.05
CA ASP A 6 -7.57 -13.47 -27.16
C ASP A 6 -6.80 -12.90 -25.97
N GLU A 7 -5.94 -11.89 -26.21
CA GLU A 7 -5.20 -11.22 -25.13
C GLU A 7 -6.14 -10.46 -24.16
N PHE A 8 -7.23 -9.89 -24.69
CA PHE A 8 -8.24 -9.19 -23.89
C PHE A 8 -9.04 -10.16 -23.01
N PHE A 9 -9.50 -11.29 -23.56
CA PHE A 9 -10.22 -12.31 -22.80
C PHE A 9 -9.32 -12.98 -21.76
N LEU A 10 -8.04 -13.21 -22.07
CA LEU A 10 -7.05 -13.72 -21.11
C LEU A 10 -6.84 -12.76 -19.95
N LYS A 11 -6.72 -11.45 -20.21
CA LYS A 11 -6.61 -10.43 -19.16
C LYS A 11 -7.85 -10.37 -18.28
N LEU A 12 -9.04 -10.41 -18.89
CA LEU A 12 -10.31 -10.37 -18.15
C LEU A 12 -10.52 -11.63 -17.29
N HIS A 13 -10.16 -12.79 -17.83
CA HIS A 13 -10.19 -14.06 -17.11
C HIS A 13 -9.15 -14.10 -15.99
N HIS A 14 -7.94 -13.58 -16.21
CA HIS A 14 -6.90 -13.50 -15.17
C HIS A 14 -7.30 -12.54 -14.05
N GLN A 15 -7.92 -11.40 -14.39
CA GLN A 15 -8.47 -10.46 -13.41
C GLN A 15 -9.64 -11.05 -12.61
N GLN A 16 -10.47 -11.88 -13.26
CA GLN A 16 -11.55 -12.59 -12.60
C GLN A 16 -11.03 -13.71 -11.69
N ILE A 17 -10.00 -14.45 -12.13
CA ILE A 17 -9.29 -15.42 -11.28
C ILE A 17 -8.63 -14.73 -10.09
N LEU A 18 -7.92 -13.61 -10.29
CA LEU A 18 -7.31 -12.85 -9.19
C LEU A 18 -8.35 -12.38 -8.18
N LYS A 19 -9.50 -11.92 -8.67
CA LYS A 19 -10.62 -11.53 -7.81
C LYS A 19 -11.19 -12.73 -7.05
N GLU A 20 -11.40 -13.85 -7.73
CA GLU A 20 -11.90 -15.09 -7.12
C GLU A 20 -10.88 -15.69 -6.14
N GLN A 21 -9.58 -15.57 -6.41
CA GLN A 21 -8.49 -15.98 -5.53
C GLN A 21 -8.42 -15.09 -4.29
N LEU A 22 -8.57 -13.76 -4.44
CA LEU A 22 -8.66 -12.85 -3.30
C LEU A 22 -9.92 -13.11 -2.45
N ASP A 23 -11.04 -13.45 -3.09
CA ASP A 23 -12.29 -13.82 -2.40
C ASP A 23 -12.22 -15.20 -1.71
N VAL A 24 -11.35 -16.11 -2.17
CA VAL A 24 -11.13 -17.47 -1.60
C VAL A 24 -9.99 -17.50 -0.59
N ALA A 25 -9.01 -16.59 -0.70
CA ALA A 25 -7.79 -16.54 0.11
C ALA A 25 -7.98 -15.99 1.52
N GLU A 26 -9.19 -16.02 2.08
CA GLU A 26 -9.41 -15.74 3.51
C GLU A 26 -8.62 -16.68 4.44
N ASN A 27 -7.94 -17.74 3.92
CA ASN A 27 -7.13 -18.68 4.71
C ASN A 27 -5.87 -19.29 4.06
N ASP A 28 -5.41 -18.89 2.86
CA ASP A 28 -4.19 -19.47 2.25
C ASP A 28 -3.29 -18.39 1.60
N ASP A 29 -2.04 -18.29 2.07
CA ASP A 29 -0.98 -17.39 1.58
C ASP A 29 -0.42 -17.78 0.19
N ASP A 30 -0.97 -18.83 -0.44
CA ASP A 30 -0.44 -19.50 -1.65
C ASP A 30 -0.47 -18.64 -2.92
N TRP A 31 -1.15 -17.48 -2.89
CA TRP A 31 -1.20 -16.53 -3.99
C TRP A 31 -0.13 -15.43 -3.92
N MET A 32 0.55 -15.27 -2.77
CA MET A 32 1.62 -14.29 -2.61
C MET A 32 2.94 -14.82 -3.17
N LEU A 33 3.74 -13.95 -3.81
CA LEU A 33 5.06 -14.34 -4.34
C LEU A 33 6.08 -14.60 -3.22
N VAL A 34 5.91 -13.94 -2.09
CA VAL A 34 6.68 -14.09 -0.86
C VAL A 34 5.74 -13.85 0.32
N SER A 35 6.02 -14.46 1.47
CA SER A 35 5.29 -14.14 2.69
C SER A 35 5.65 -12.74 3.21
N ILE A 36 4.79 -12.18 4.08
CA ILE A 36 5.08 -10.91 4.77
C ILE A 36 6.36 -11.04 5.61
N GLU A 37 6.57 -12.18 6.27
CA GLU A 37 7.75 -12.44 7.10
C GLU A 37 9.06 -12.46 6.29
N GLU A 38 9.05 -13.12 5.13
CA GLU A 38 10.20 -13.11 4.20
C GLU A 38 10.48 -11.71 3.65
N ALA A 39 9.43 -10.96 3.31
CA ALA A 39 9.55 -9.58 2.88
C ALA A 39 10.15 -8.68 3.98
N MET A 40 9.71 -8.83 5.25
CA MET A 40 10.25 -8.09 6.39
C MET A 40 11.73 -8.43 6.64
N LYS A 41 12.09 -9.72 6.52
CA LYS A 41 13.47 -10.16 6.61
C LYS A 41 14.32 -9.52 5.51
N GLY A 42 13.87 -9.54 4.27
CA GLY A 42 14.57 -8.91 3.14
C GLY A 42 14.74 -7.40 3.31
N ILE A 43 13.72 -6.71 3.82
CA ILE A 43 13.81 -5.29 4.18
C ILE A 43 14.92 -5.05 5.22
N THR A 44 14.99 -5.88 6.25
CA THR A 44 15.98 -5.76 7.33
C THR A 44 17.40 -6.06 6.84
N GLU A 45 17.54 -7.02 5.91
CA GLU A 45 18.81 -7.40 5.29
C GLU A 45 19.26 -6.41 4.19
N GLY A 46 18.36 -5.54 3.74
CA GLY A 46 18.60 -4.51 2.72
C GLY A 46 18.28 -4.95 1.29
N SER A 47 17.94 -6.22 1.06
CA SER A 47 17.40 -6.70 -0.22
C SER A 47 16.52 -7.93 -0.06
N LEU A 48 15.54 -8.08 -0.96
CA LEU A 48 14.66 -9.24 -1.07
C LEU A 48 14.94 -9.95 -2.40
N VAL A 49 15.18 -11.27 -2.35
CA VAL A 49 15.33 -12.11 -3.54
C VAL A 49 14.00 -12.81 -3.82
N LEU A 50 13.42 -12.57 -4.99
CA LEU A 50 12.18 -13.19 -5.44
C LEU A 50 12.39 -14.62 -5.96
N PRO A 51 11.33 -15.43 -6.10
CA PRO A 51 11.43 -16.81 -6.62
C PRO A 51 12.05 -16.92 -8.03
N ASP A 52 11.88 -15.88 -8.86
CA ASP A 52 12.48 -15.77 -10.19
C ASP A 52 13.94 -15.30 -10.17
N LYS A 53 14.52 -15.14 -8.98
CA LYS A 53 15.88 -14.66 -8.69
C LYS A 53 16.09 -13.17 -8.97
N GLN A 54 15.03 -12.41 -9.22
CA GLN A 54 15.14 -10.96 -9.23
C GLN A 54 15.40 -10.45 -7.81
N GLU A 55 16.31 -9.49 -7.68
CA GLU A 55 16.59 -8.82 -6.41
C GLU A 55 15.88 -7.47 -6.35
N ILE A 56 15.24 -7.19 -5.22
CA ILE A 56 14.66 -5.89 -4.86
C ILE A 56 15.52 -5.31 -3.74
N PRO A 57 16.44 -4.38 -4.04
CA PRO A 57 17.19 -3.68 -3.00
C PRO A 57 16.32 -2.60 -2.35
N PHE A 58 16.53 -2.37 -1.05
CA PHE A 58 15.83 -1.37 -0.26
C PHE A 58 16.76 -0.22 0.13
N GLN A 59 16.16 0.96 0.26
CA GLN A 59 16.81 2.16 0.74
C GLN A 59 16.03 2.73 1.93
N THR A 60 16.77 3.32 2.87
CA THR A 60 16.20 3.98 4.04
C THR A 60 15.75 5.39 3.68
N HIS A 61 14.51 5.72 4.03
CA HIS A 61 13.91 7.04 3.89
C HIS A 61 13.60 7.61 5.27
N HIS A 62 14.15 8.78 5.55
CA HIS A 62 13.81 9.56 6.75
C HIS A 62 12.78 10.62 6.38
N LEU A 63 11.61 10.51 6.97
CA LEU A 63 10.43 11.32 6.68
C LEU A 63 10.09 12.18 7.91
N PHE A 64 9.39 13.29 7.66
CA PHE A 64 8.84 14.17 8.71
C PHE A 64 9.88 14.55 9.78
N ASP A 65 10.96 15.24 9.37
CA ASP A 65 12.07 15.63 10.26
C ASP A 65 12.74 14.45 10.99
N HIS A 66 12.93 13.32 10.29
CA HIS A 66 13.54 12.08 10.80
C HIS A 66 12.72 11.37 11.88
N GLN A 67 11.45 11.72 12.03
CA GLN A 67 10.58 11.14 13.05
C GLN A 67 9.88 9.87 12.55
N LEU A 68 9.91 9.61 11.25
CA LEU A 68 9.53 8.35 10.65
C LEU A 68 10.68 7.84 9.79
N THR A 69 11.11 6.61 10.02
CA THR A 69 12.05 5.90 9.15
C THR A 69 11.32 4.76 8.46
N MET A 70 11.42 4.72 7.14
CA MET A 70 10.81 3.71 6.31
C MET A 70 11.84 3.09 5.38
N PHE A 71 11.66 1.81 5.03
CA PHE A 71 12.51 1.10 4.10
C PHE A 71 11.70 0.81 2.85
N LEU A 72 12.11 1.42 1.73
CA LEU A 72 11.36 1.36 0.48
C LEU A 72 12.26 0.80 -0.63
N PRO A 73 11.71 0.09 -1.62
CA PRO A 73 12.47 -0.32 -2.79
C PRO A 73 13.21 0.87 -3.44
N ASP A 74 14.45 0.65 -3.89
CA ASP A 74 15.28 1.68 -4.53
C ASP A 74 14.68 2.26 -5.82
N SER A 75 13.85 1.44 -6.48
CA SER A 75 13.14 1.76 -7.70
C SER A 75 12.05 2.83 -7.50
N LEU A 76 11.60 3.03 -6.26
CA LEU A 76 10.64 4.08 -5.90
C LEU A 76 11.37 5.42 -5.78
N ILE A 77 10.98 6.35 -6.65
CA ILE A 77 11.54 7.70 -6.73
C ILE A 77 10.48 8.76 -6.43
N PRO A 78 10.85 9.94 -5.90
CA PRO A 78 9.91 11.01 -5.62
C PRO A 78 9.03 11.37 -6.82
N GLU A 79 7.72 11.48 -6.60
CA GLU A 79 6.79 11.89 -7.64
C GLU A 79 6.91 13.40 -7.93
N LEU A 80 7.43 13.76 -9.10
CA LEU A 80 7.65 15.16 -9.51
C LEU A 80 6.38 16.03 -9.53
N ARG A 81 5.19 15.42 -9.64
CA ARG A 81 3.89 16.13 -9.68
C ARG A 81 3.29 16.39 -8.30
N ALA A 82 3.75 15.69 -7.27
CA ALA A 82 3.28 15.89 -5.89
C ALA A 82 3.61 17.29 -5.34
N GLY A 83 4.57 18.01 -5.95
CA GLY A 83 4.94 19.38 -5.61
C GLY A 83 3.90 20.47 -5.91
N ARG A 84 2.67 20.11 -6.33
CA ARG A 84 1.62 21.08 -6.71
C ARG A 84 0.40 21.17 -5.79
N SER A 85 0.21 20.31 -4.78
CA SER A 85 -1.05 20.39 -3.98
C SER A 85 -1.00 20.06 -2.49
N THR A 86 0.13 19.77 -1.87
CA THR A 86 0.20 19.66 -0.40
C THR A 86 1.53 20.18 0.13
N ASP A 87 1.49 20.73 1.34
CA ASP A 87 2.67 21.15 2.10
C ASP A 87 3.73 20.03 2.07
N PRO A 88 4.89 20.22 1.40
CA PRO A 88 5.92 19.18 1.26
C PRO A 88 6.44 18.66 2.60
N SER A 89 6.28 19.44 3.67
CA SER A 89 6.64 19.00 5.03
C SER A 89 5.68 17.96 5.61
N LYS A 90 4.48 17.82 5.04
CA LYS A 90 3.41 16.94 5.52
C LYS A 90 3.04 15.84 4.54
N SER A 91 3.69 15.77 3.39
CA SER A 91 3.40 14.78 2.35
C SER A 91 4.69 14.17 1.81
N PHE A 92 4.66 12.86 1.63
CA PHE A 92 5.72 12.11 0.97
C PHE A 92 5.09 11.20 -0.08
N VAL A 93 5.51 11.30 -1.33
CA VAL A 93 4.95 10.50 -2.43
C VAL A 93 6.08 10.02 -3.32
N VAL A 94 6.13 8.71 -3.54
CA VAL A 94 7.09 8.05 -4.42
C VAL A 94 6.37 7.10 -5.37
N GLN A 95 6.94 6.90 -6.55
CA GLN A 95 6.42 5.99 -7.56
C GLN A 95 7.58 5.27 -8.23
N ASP A 96 7.31 4.12 -8.84
CA ASP A 96 8.29 3.51 -9.72
C ASP A 96 8.41 4.29 -11.05
N LYS A 97 9.52 4.08 -11.76
CA LYS A 97 9.76 4.73 -13.07
C LYS A 97 8.75 4.31 -14.14
N ARG A 98 8.12 3.14 -13.99
CA ARG A 98 7.16 2.59 -14.97
C ARG A 98 5.71 2.98 -14.68
N GLY A 99 5.44 3.64 -13.54
CA GLY A 99 4.10 4.03 -13.10
C GLY A 99 3.21 2.84 -12.71
N GLY A 100 3.81 1.70 -12.37
CA GLY A 100 3.13 0.50 -11.88
C GLY A 100 2.75 0.57 -10.40
N ILE A 101 3.43 1.41 -9.61
CA ILE A 101 3.16 1.61 -8.18
C ILE A 101 3.29 3.09 -7.77
N LEU A 102 2.40 3.52 -6.88
CA LEU A 102 2.40 4.81 -6.20
C LEU A 102 2.26 4.58 -4.70
N PHE A 103 3.24 5.02 -3.92
CA PHE A 103 3.19 5.03 -2.46
C PHE A 103 3.13 6.46 -1.95
N GLY A 104 2.20 6.74 -1.05
CA GLY A 104 1.98 8.06 -0.49
C GLY A 104 1.74 8.03 1.02
N LEU A 105 2.25 9.06 1.70
CA LEU A 105 1.98 9.39 3.09
C LEU A 105 1.59 10.86 3.19
N HIS A 106 0.60 11.14 4.02
CA HIS A 106 0.16 12.49 4.32
C HIS A 106 -0.26 12.63 5.78
N GLN A 107 0.39 13.54 6.50
CA GLN A 107 -0.02 13.93 7.85
C GLN A 107 -1.12 14.98 7.74
N SER A 108 -2.34 14.56 8.03
CA SER A 108 -3.50 15.44 7.96
C SER A 108 -3.55 16.44 9.12
N GLY A 109 -4.36 17.49 8.98
CA GLY A 109 -4.71 18.38 10.08
C GLY A 109 -5.75 17.80 11.05
N GLN A 110 -6.28 16.60 10.79
CA GLN A 110 -7.31 15.98 11.60
C GLN A 110 -6.70 15.47 12.92
N GLN A 111 -7.28 15.90 14.04
CA GLN A 111 -6.96 15.31 15.34
C GLN A 111 -7.46 13.86 15.38
N LEU A 112 -6.61 12.97 15.87
CA LEU A 112 -6.92 11.55 15.98
C LEU A 112 -6.21 10.98 17.19
N ALA A 113 -6.97 10.49 18.17
CA ALA A 113 -6.42 9.71 19.28
C ALA A 113 -6.26 8.22 18.88
N PRO A 114 -5.35 7.46 19.51
CA PRO A 114 -5.11 6.05 19.17
C PRO A 114 -6.38 5.19 19.17
N GLU A 115 -7.26 5.37 20.16
CA GLU A 115 -8.53 4.65 20.29
C GLU A 115 -9.55 4.98 19.18
N GLN A 116 -9.32 6.03 18.39
CA GLN A 116 -10.20 6.48 17.32
C GLN A 116 -9.80 5.95 15.94
N VAL A 117 -8.66 5.26 15.83
CA VAL A 117 -8.10 4.81 14.54
C VAL A 117 -9.10 3.99 13.73
N GLU A 118 -9.75 3.00 14.34
CA GLU A 118 -10.73 2.13 13.66
C GLU A 118 -11.96 2.91 13.20
N LEU A 119 -12.51 3.77 14.07
CA LEU A 119 -13.67 4.59 13.71
C LEU A 119 -13.33 5.54 12.55
N TYR A 120 -12.14 6.13 12.58
CA TYR A 120 -11.69 7.04 11.55
C TYR A 120 -11.40 6.33 10.22
N GLN A 121 -10.87 5.10 10.27
CA GLN A 121 -10.76 4.23 9.09
C GLN A 121 -12.14 4.01 8.43
N GLN A 122 -13.17 3.66 9.20
CA GLN A 122 -14.53 3.48 8.65
C GLN A 122 -15.04 4.75 7.98
N GLN A 123 -14.81 5.91 8.59
CA GLN A 123 -15.19 7.21 8.00
C GLN A 123 -14.47 7.48 6.67
N ILE A 124 -13.18 7.12 6.56
CA ILE A 124 -12.43 7.24 5.31
C ILE A 124 -13.01 6.30 4.25
N ILE A 125 -13.32 5.05 4.58
CA ILE A 125 -13.91 4.07 3.66
C ILE A 125 -15.27 4.57 3.15
N GLU A 126 -16.14 5.01 4.06
CA GLU A 126 -17.46 5.55 3.70
C GLU A 126 -17.35 6.79 2.80
N LYS A 127 -16.43 7.71 3.13
CA LYS A 127 -16.22 8.91 2.31
C LYS A 127 -15.68 8.55 0.94
N THR A 128 -14.71 7.64 0.87
CA THR A 128 -14.07 7.24 -0.38
C THR A 128 -15.03 6.48 -1.28
N SER A 129 -15.82 5.55 -0.75
CA SER A 129 -16.85 4.82 -1.52
C SER A 129 -17.90 5.74 -2.14
N ARG A 130 -18.26 6.85 -1.47
CA ARG A 130 -19.17 7.86 -2.02
C ARG A 130 -18.54 8.69 -3.16
N VAL A 131 -17.26 9.02 -3.03
CA VAL A 131 -16.53 9.84 -4.02
C VAL A 131 -16.07 9.00 -5.21
N GLN A 132 -15.76 7.72 -4.97
CA GLN A 132 -15.26 6.78 -5.96
C GLN A 132 -16.17 5.54 -6.02
N PRO A 133 -17.30 5.61 -6.77
CA PRO A 133 -18.26 4.50 -6.86
C PRO A 133 -17.67 3.19 -7.44
N ALA A 134 -16.53 3.28 -8.13
CA ALA A 134 -15.80 2.14 -8.66
C ALA A 134 -14.98 1.37 -7.60
N MET A 135 -14.85 1.91 -6.39
CA MET A 135 -14.18 1.27 -5.27
C MET A 135 -14.98 0.06 -4.77
N LYS A 136 -14.31 -1.08 -4.66
CA LYS A 136 -14.79 -2.28 -3.97
C LYS A 136 -13.86 -2.53 -2.79
N LEU A 137 -14.42 -2.52 -1.59
CA LEU A 137 -13.68 -2.93 -0.39
C LEU A 137 -13.44 -4.43 -0.47
N VAL A 138 -12.19 -4.84 -0.23
CA VAL A 138 -11.77 -6.25 -0.27
C VAL A 138 -11.58 -6.75 1.15
N ASP A 139 -10.74 -6.07 1.93
CA ASP A 139 -10.39 -6.50 3.28
C ASP A 139 -10.20 -5.29 4.22
N GLN A 140 -10.30 -5.55 5.52
CA GLN A 140 -10.03 -4.60 6.59
C GLN A 140 -9.28 -5.31 7.70
N LYS A 141 -8.11 -4.80 8.07
CA LYS A 141 -7.31 -5.37 9.15
C LYS A 141 -6.67 -4.30 10.00
N LYS A 142 -6.26 -4.73 11.18
CA LYS A 142 -5.57 -3.91 12.15
C LYS A 142 -4.18 -4.48 12.35
N LEU A 143 -3.15 -3.68 12.13
CA LEU A 143 -1.77 -4.06 12.40
C LEU A 143 -1.34 -3.44 13.72
N HIS A 144 -0.64 -4.20 14.54
CA HIS A 144 -0.03 -3.70 15.76
C HIS A 144 1.47 -3.52 15.55
N VAL A 145 1.94 -2.28 15.47
CA VAL A 145 3.32 -1.92 15.11
C VAL A 145 3.87 -0.91 16.11
N GLN A 146 4.91 -1.31 16.87
CA GLN A 146 5.59 -0.47 17.87
C GLN A 146 4.60 0.17 18.86
N ASP A 147 3.84 -0.67 19.56
CA ASP A 147 2.84 -0.28 20.58
C ASP A 147 1.69 0.61 20.07
N ALA A 148 1.54 0.74 18.76
CA ALA A 148 0.47 1.52 18.15
C ALA A 148 -0.27 0.71 17.10
N ASP A 149 -1.55 1.04 16.98
CA ASP A 149 -2.44 0.42 16.03
C ASP A 149 -2.45 1.19 14.71
N ILE A 150 -2.31 0.45 13.61
CA ILE A 150 -2.49 0.94 12.25
C ILE A 150 -3.75 0.28 11.69
N GLY A 151 -4.75 1.11 11.39
CA GLY A 151 -5.95 0.67 10.70
C GLY A 151 -5.66 0.56 9.20
N CYS A 152 -5.87 -0.61 8.61
CA CYS A 152 -5.64 -0.88 7.20
C CYS A 152 -6.92 -1.35 6.51
N TYR A 153 -7.08 -0.93 5.26
CA TYR A 153 -8.10 -1.51 4.39
C TYR A 153 -7.57 -1.67 2.97
N GLU A 154 -8.04 -2.72 2.32
CA GLU A 154 -7.69 -3.07 0.96
C GLU A 154 -8.88 -2.82 0.05
N SER A 155 -8.61 -2.27 -1.13
CA SER A 155 -9.66 -1.88 -2.07
C SER A 155 -9.24 -2.10 -3.51
N LEU A 156 -10.20 -2.55 -4.31
CA LEU A 156 -10.08 -2.75 -5.75
C LEU A 156 -10.84 -1.64 -6.46
N TYR A 157 -10.20 -1.01 -7.44
CA TYR A 157 -10.82 0.01 -8.28
C TYR A 157 -10.97 -0.52 -9.70
N LEU A 158 -12.21 -0.83 -10.08
CA LEU A 158 -12.56 -1.40 -11.37
C LEU A 158 -12.70 -0.31 -12.44
N VAL A 159 -11.63 0.45 -12.65
CA VAL A 159 -11.60 1.52 -13.67
C VAL A 159 -10.97 1.01 -14.96
N SER A 160 -11.55 1.39 -16.10
CA SER A 160 -11.00 1.11 -17.43
C SER A 160 -9.91 2.12 -17.78
N PRO A 161 -8.80 1.72 -18.45
CA PRO A 161 -8.54 0.39 -19.03
C PRO A 161 -7.83 -0.60 -18.09
N SER A 162 -7.39 -0.15 -16.91
CA SER A 162 -6.55 -0.96 -16.02
C SER A 162 -7.06 -0.85 -14.58
N PRO A 163 -7.66 -1.92 -14.03
CA PRO A 163 -8.02 -1.94 -12.63
C PRO A 163 -6.75 -1.89 -11.77
N TYR A 164 -6.86 -1.26 -10.61
CA TYR A 164 -5.76 -1.16 -9.67
C TYR A 164 -6.22 -1.58 -8.29
N TYR A 165 -5.26 -2.06 -7.51
CA TYR A 165 -5.41 -2.40 -6.12
C TYR A 165 -4.82 -1.30 -5.26
N GLN A 166 -5.41 -1.06 -4.10
CA GLN A 166 -4.92 -0.08 -3.15
C GLN A 166 -5.03 -0.62 -1.73
N ILE A 167 -3.90 -0.63 -1.04
CA ILE A 167 -3.84 -0.76 0.42
C ILE A 167 -3.75 0.64 0.99
N ALA A 168 -4.75 1.04 1.76
CA ALA A 168 -4.76 2.29 2.49
C ALA A 168 -4.61 2.02 3.99
N PHE A 169 -3.96 2.94 4.69
CA PHE A 169 -3.71 2.80 6.11
C PHE A 169 -3.79 4.13 6.84
N VAL A 170 -4.13 4.06 8.12
CA VAL A 170 -4.25 5.21 9.00
C VAL A 170 -3.69 4.89 10.38
N ARG A 171 -2.93 5.82 10.93
CA ARG A 171 -2.33 5.75 12.27
C ARG A 171 -2.54 7.07 12.99
N SER A 172 -2.79 7.01 14.31
CA SER A 172 -2.66 8.18 15.17
C SER A 172 -1.18 8.42 15.46
N TRP A 173 -0.69 9.60 15.12
CA TRP A 173 0.70 9.98 15.35
C TRP A 173 0.76 11.45 15.75
N GLN A 174 1.33 11.74 16.93
CA GLN A 174 1.39 13.08 17.52
C GLN A 174 0.01 13.76 17.65
N GLY A 175 -1.00 12.96 18.02
CA GLY A 175 -2.39 13.41 18.15
C GLY A 175 -3.07 13.78 16.83
N ARG A 176 -2.47 13.42 15.68
CA ARG A 176 -3.01 13.68 14.34
C ARG A 176 -3.13 12.39 13.53
N ALA A 177 -4.01 12.38 12.54
CA ALA A 177 -4.09 11.27 11.61
C ALA A 177 -2.98 11.38 10.56
N LEU A 178 -2.13 10.36 10.52
CA LEU A 178 -1.27 10.07 9.38
C LEU A 178 -1.99 9.06 8.50
N ILE A 179 -2.18 9.42 7.23
CA ILE A 179 -2.87 8.59 6.25
C ILE A 179 -1.85 8.23 5.17
N GLY A 180 -1.86 6.98 4.72
CA GLY A 180 -1.09 6.59 3.57
C GLY A 180 -1.82 5.59 2.69
N SER A 181 -1.26 5.41 1.51
CA SER A 181 -1.73 4.40 0.57
C SER A 181 -0.58 3.89 -0.29
N CYS A 182 -0.70 2.62 -0.66
CA CYS A 182 0.08 1.99 -1.70
C CYS A 182 -0.90 1.54 -2.78
N GLN A 183 -0.78 2.13 -3.97
CA GLN A 183 -1.60 1.82 -5.13
C GLN A 183 -0.73 1.14 -6.18
N PHE A 184 -1.17 0.01 -6.71
CA PHE A 184 -0.46 -0.75 -7.72
C PHE A 184 -1.44 -1.45 -8.66
N LYS A 185 -0.95 -1.91 -9.81
CA LYS A 185 -1.80 -2.68 -10.73
C LYS A 185 -2.25 -3.98 -10.07
N LEU A 186 -3.46 -4.42 -10.39
CA LEU A 186 -3.99 -5.68 -9.85
C LEU A 186 -3.11 -6.89 -10.20
N GLU A 187 -2.51 -6.91 -11.38
CA GLU A 187 -1.60 -7.99 -11.82
C GLU A 187 -0.33 -8.12 -10.96
N ASP A 188 0.06 -7.04 -10.27
CA ASP A 188 1.25 -7.02 -9.41
C ASP A 188 0.92 -7.23 -7.91
N ALA A 189 -0.35 -7.53 -7.58
CA ALA A 189 -0.79 -7.73 -6.19
C ALA A 189 -0.04 -8.84 -5.44
N PRO A 190 0.28 -10.00 -6.03
CA PRO A 190 1.08 -11.05 -5.38
C PRO A 190 2.43 -10.58 -4.83
N LEU A 191 3.02 -9.53 -5.43
CA LEU A 191 4.26 -8.92 -4.96
C LEU A 191 3.99 -7.79 -3.96
N TRP A 192 3.11 -6.86 -4.33
CA TRP A 192 3.00 -5.59 -3.62
C TRP A 192 2.16 -5.66 -2.37
N VAL A 193 1.24 -6.61 -2.23
CA VAL A 193 0.50 -6.81 -0.98
C VAL A 193 1.45 -7.20 0.16
N PRO A 194 2.23 -8.29 0.08
CA PRO A 194 3.16 -8.65 1.16
C PRO A 194 4.24 -7.59 1.38
N LEU A 195 4.77 -6.97 0.32
CA LEU A 195 5.74 -5.89 0.45
C LEU A 195 5.15 -4.66 1.16
N THR A 196 3.92 -4.25 0.85
CA THR A 196 3.30 -3.09 1.51
C THR A 196 3.16 -3.33 3.01
N TYR A 197 2.67 -4.50 3.40
CA TYR A 197 2.57 -4.86 4.80
C TYR A 197 3.94 -4.94 5.48
N ALA A 198 4.93 -5.54 4.84
CA ALA A 198 6.28 -5.60 5.37
C ALA A 198 6.91 -4.20 5.54
N MET A 199 6.69 -3.27 4.60
CA MET A 199 7.13 -1.88 4.71
C MET A 199 6.49 -1.18 5.91
N LEU A 200 5.19 -1.38 6.15
CA LEU A 200 4.47 -0.81 7.29
C LEU A 200 4.96 -1.40 8.62
N CYS A 201 5.15 -2.72 8.70
CA CYS A 201 5.61 -3.40 9.91
C CYS A 201 7.08 -3.14 10.24
N SER A 202 7.90 -2.82 9.22
CA SER A 202 9.33 -2.48 9.40
C SER A 202 9.57 -0.99 9.62
N ALA A 203 8.53 -0.16 9.52
CA ALA A 203 8.63 1.27 9.76
C ALA A 203 8.96 1.56 11.23
N THR A 204 9.86 2.52 11.45
CA THR A 204 10.29 2.97 12.77
C THR A 204 9.75 4.35 13.06
N TRP A 205 9.04 4.48 14.17
CA TRP A 205 8.33 5.69 14.58
C TRP A 205 9.04 6.30 15.78
N SER A 206 9.46 7.55 15.65
CA SER A 206 9.92 8.34 16.78
C SER A 206 8.71 8.91 17.50
N GLU A 207 8.39 8.35 18.64
CA GLU A 207 7.50 8.98 19.62
C GLU A 207 8.32 10.06 20.35
N LEU A 208 8.56 11.20 19.72
CA LEU A 208 9.15 12.33 20.44
C LEU A 208 8.13 12.84 21.46
N SER A 209 8.44 12.53 22.72
CA SER A 209 7.88 13.06 23.97
C SER A 209 7.99 14.57 24.09
#